data_AF-A0A1A8R4T5-F1
#
_entry.id   AF-A0A1A8R4T5-F1
#
_cell.length_a   1.000
_cell.length_b   1.000
_cell.length_c   1.000
_cell.angle_alpha   90.00
_cell.angle_beta   90.00
_cell.angle_gamma   90.00
#
_symmetry.space_group_name_H-M   'P 1'
#
loop_
_entity.id
_entity.type
_entity.pdbx_description
1 polymer ?
#
loop_
_entity_poly.entity_id
_entity_poly.type
_entity_poly.pdbx_seq_one_letter_code
_entity_poly.pdbx_strand_id
1 'polypeptide(L)'
;HIHMLLQNELFINVATAHNQEGELRGQIKALPYNGIEAPRNELPTPLAGHFVSPPVRTGSSGHAWVSVDKQCHLHYEIIVAGLSKTD
;
A
#
# COMPACT_ATOMS: atom_id res chain seq x y z
N HIS A 1 9.04 -3.37 -17.52
CA HIS A 1 8.42 -2.76 -16.31
C HIS A 1 8.47 -3.64 -15.04
N ILE A 2 8.82 -4.94 -15.09
CA ILE A 2 9.04 -5.79 -13.90
C ILE A 2 10.14 -5.28 -12.94
N HIS A 3 11.02 -4.40 -13.43
CA HIS A 3 12.15 -3.85 -12.67
C HIS A 3 11.72 -3.06 -11.42
N MET A 4 10.65 -2.26 -11.49
CA MET A 4 10.16 -1.45 -10.35
C MET A 4 9.69 -2.33 -9.18
N LEU A 5 9.18 -3.53 -9.47
CA LEU A 5 8.74 -4.49 -8.46
C LEU A 5 9.96 -5.10 -7.73
N LEU A 6 11.05 -5.36 -8.46
CA LEU A 6 12.30 -5.88 -7.89
C LEU A 6 13.11 -4.82 -7.13
N GLN A 7 12.85 -3.54 -7.38
CA GLN A 7 13.52 -2.41 -6.73
C GLN A 7 12.77 -1.90 -5.49
N ASN A 8 11.67 -2.54 -5.07
CA ASN A 8 10.77 -2.04 -4.03
C ASN A 8 10.29 -0.61 -4.31
N GLU A 9 10.05 -0.23 -5.57
CA GLU A 9 9.60 1.12 -5.94
C GLU A 9 8.08 1.23 -6.01
N LEU A 10 7.37 0.13 -5.78
CA LEU A 10 5.91 0.11 -5.78
C LEU A 10 5.36 0.67 -4.46
N PHE A 11 4.33 1.48 -4.60
CA PHE A 11 3.60 2.05 -3.47
C PHE A 11 2.10 2.09 -3.78
N ILE A 12 1.30 2.10 -2.74
CA ILE A 12 -0.13 2.37 -2.80
C ILE A 12 -0.34 3.83 -2.42
N ASN A 13 -1.09 4.56 -3.23
CA ASN A 13 -1.50 5.93 -2.95
C ASN A 13 -3.02 5.99 -2.85
N VAL A 14 -3.55 6.39 -1.69
CA VAL A 14 -4.98 6.63 -1.47
C VAL A 14 -5.22 8.12 -1.52
N ALA A 15 -5.97 8.59 -2.53
CA ALA A 15 -6.35 9.98 -2.68
C ALA A 15 -7.81 10.19 -2.21
N THR A 16 -8.10 11.39 -1.74
CA THR A 16 -9.46 11.84 -1.40
C THR A 16 -9.80 13.11 -2.16
N ALA A 17 -11.07 13.54 -2.08
CA ALA A 17 -11.49 14.79 -2.71
C ALA A 17 -10.69 16.02 -2.22
N HIS A 18 -10.31 16.03 -0.94
CA HIS A 18 -9.53 17.12 -0.34
C HIS A 18 -8.02 17.00 -0.59
N ASN A 19 -7.52 15.79 -0.87
CA ASN A 19 -6.10 15.50 -1.09
C ASN A 19 -5.93 14.67 -2.37
N GLN A 20 -6.07 15.33 -3.53
CA GLN A 20 -6.05 14.66 -4.84
C GLN A 20 -4.68 14.08 -5.22
N GLU A 21 -3.59 14.67 -4.72
CA GLU A 21 -2.23 14.16 -4.92
C GLU A 21 -1.94 12.92 -4.04
N GLY A 22 -2.77 12.64 -3.05
CA GLY A 22 -2.66 11.52 -2.12
C GLY A 22 -2.83 11.97 -0.67
N GLU A 23 -3.72 11.30 0.06
CA GLU A 23 -3.89 11.48 1.51
C GLU A 23 -3.07 10.48 2.31
N LEU A 24 -3.01 9.22 1.84
CA LEU A 24 -2.22 8.16 2.47
C LEU A 24 -1.34 7.48 1.42
N ARG A 25 -0.11 7.15 1.81
CA ARG A 25 0.79 6.31 1.00
C ARG A 25 1.37 5.17 1.83
N GLY A 26 1.71 4.07 1.19
CA GLY A 26 2.52 3.01 1.79
C GLY A 26 3.34 2.24 0.77
N GLN A 27 4.53 1.80 1.17
CA GLN A 27 5.50 1.13 0.31
C GLN A 27 5.26 -0.37 0.25
N ILE A 28 5.06 -0.92 -0.94
CA ILE A 28 4.99 -2.37 -1.16
C ILE A 28 6.43 -2.90 -1.13
N LYS A 29 6.69 -3.85 -0.24
CA LYS A 29 7.98 -4.54 -0.18
C LYS A 29 7.89 -5.85 -0.94
N ALA A 30 8.79 -6.08 -1.88
CA ALA A 30 8.95 -7.39 -2.46
C ALA A 30 9.49 -8.34 -1.38
N LEU A 31 8.79 -9.45 -1.18
CA LEU A 31 9.31 -10.54 -0.37
C LEU A 31 10.34 -11.30 -1.22
N PRO A 32 11.60 -11.42 -0.79
CA PRO A 32 12.56 -12.24 -1.51
C PRO A 32 12.05 -13.69 -1.49
N TYR A 33 11.94 -14.29 -2.67
CA TYR A 33 11.60 -15.70 -2.79
C TYR A 33 12.69 -16.52 -2.08
N ASN A 34 12.38 -17.04 -0.89
CA ASN A 34 13.35 -17.77 -0.06
C ASN A 34 13.22 -19.30 -0.19
N GLY A 35 12.48 -19.81 -1.20
CA GLY A 35 12.36 -21.24 -1.51
C GLY A 35 11.58 -22.08 -0.48
N ILE A 36 11.27 -21.49 0.68
CA ILE A 36 10.38 -22.02 1.69
C ILE A 36 9.08 -21.24 1.53
N GLU A 37 7.94 -21.92 1.46
CA GLU A 37 6.64 -21.25 1.54
C GLU A 37 6.54 -20.58 2.93
N ALA A 38 7.06 -19.36 3.05
CA ALA A 38 6.95 -18.57 4.25
C ALA A 38 5.43 -18.43 4.53
N PRO A 39 4.94 -18.93 5.67
CA PRO A 39 3.51 -18.93 5.94
C PRO A 39 2.93 -17.53 5.82
N ARG A 40 1.80 -17.46 5.12
CA ARG A 40 1.01 -16.30 4.69
C ARG A 40 0.46 -15.45 5.85
N ASN A 41 1.34 -14.93 6.70
CA ASN A 41 1.04 -13.79 7.54
C ASN A 41 1.83 -12.60 6.98
N GLU A 42 1.48 -12.21 5.75
CA GLU A 42 2.02 -10.98 5.17
C GLU A 42 1.60 -9.82 6.08
N LEU A 43 2.59 -9.20 6.71
CA LEU A 43 2.35 -8.01 7.51
C LEU A 43 1.78 -6.93 6.57
N PRO A 44 0.71 -6.23 6.96
CA PRO A 44 0.17 -5.18 6.12
C PRO A 44 1.22 -4.10 5.87
N THR A 45 1.15 -3.54 4.67
CA THR A 45 1.80 -2.27 4.37
C THR A 45 1.03 -1.16 5.08
N PRO A 46 1.63 -0.44 6.05
CA PRO A 46 0.96 0.68 6.70
C PRO A 46 0.81 1.84 5.71
N LEU A 47 -0.35 2.49 5.75
CA LEU A 47 -0.69 3.67 4.96
C LEU A 47 -0.79 4.89 5.88
N ALA A 48 -0.01 5.93 5.59
CA ALA A 48 0.00 7.16 6.37
C ALA A 48 0.28 8.38 5.49
N GLY A 49 -0.22 9.55 5.89
CA GLY A 49 0.05 10.81 5.21
C GLY A 49 1.53 11.24 5.28
N HIS A 50 2.25 10.79 6.31
CA HIS A 50 3.70 11.03 6.42
C HIS A 50 4.51 10.36 5.30
N PHE A 51 3.98 9.30 4.68
CA PHE A 51 4.64 8.62 3.57
C PHE A 51 4.31 9.24 2.20
N VAL A 52 3.40 10.23 2.13
CA VAL A 52 3.11 10.98 0.90
C VAL A 52 4.25 11.97 0.63
N SER A 53 4.49 12.32 -0.63
CA SER A 53 5.49 13.32 -1.02
C SER A 53 4.82 14.46 -1.80
N PRO A 54 4.71 15.68 -1.24
CA PRO A 54 5.15 16.08 0.10
C PRO A 54 4.28 15.46 1.23
N PRO A 55 4.80 15.35 2.47
CA PRO A 55 4.05 14.76 3.59
C PRO A 55 2.74 15.50 3.88
N VAL A 56 1.64 14.76 3.99
CA VAL A 56 0.31 15.31 4.27
C VAL A 56 -0.04 15.10 5.74
N ARG A 57 -0.50 16.16 6.41
CA ARG A 57 -1.07 16.06 7.76
C ARG A 57 -2.52 15.61 7.66
N THR A 58 -2.78 14.38 8.10
CA THR A 58 -4.13 13.81 8.16
C THR A 58 -4.31 13.02 9.45
N GLY A 59 -5.54 12.96 9.96
CA GLY A 59 -5.95 12.03 11.03
C GLY A 59 -6.27 10.62 10.50
N SER A 60 -6.16 10.43 9.18
CA SER A 60 -6.42 9.18 8.50
C SER A 60 -5.24 8.22 8.59
N SER A 61 -5.55 6.92 8.56
CA SER A 61 -4.57 5.85 8.53
C SER A 61 -5.13 4.62 7.83
N GLY A 62 -4.27 3.71 7.40
CA GLY A 62 -4.72 2.48 6.77
C GLY A 62 -3.68 1.38 6.75
N HIS A 63 -4.12 0.25 6.24
CA HIS A 63 -3.31 -0.94 6.02
C HIS A 63 -3.68 -1.52 4.66
N ALA A 64 -2.67 -2.08 3.98
CA ALA A 64 -2.90 -2.73 2.71
C ALA A 64 -2.15 -4.04 2.60
N TRP A 65 -2.78 -5.00 1.94
CA TRP A 65 -2.22 -6.27 1.53
C TRP A 65 -2.22 -6.34 0.02
N VAL A 66 -1.14 -6.86 -0.55
CA VAL A 66 -0.99 -7.04 -1.99
C VAL A 66 -0.26 -8.35 -2.22
N SER A 67 -0.90 -9.27 -2.95
CA SER A 67 -0.30 -10.55 -3.32
C SER A 67 -0.62 -10.88 -4.77
N VAL A 68 0.21 -11.73 -5.37
CA VAL A 68 -0.01 -12.25 -6.73
C VAL A 68 -0.19 -13.76 -6.64
N ASP A 69 -1.26 -14.28 -7.22
CA ASP A 69 -1.52 -15.72 -7.22
C ASP A 69 -0.72 -16.47 -8.32
N LYS A 70 -0.85 -17.81 -8.33
CA LYS A 70 -0.15 -18.67 -9.31
C LYS A 70 -0.65 -18.47 -10.74
N GLN A 71 -1.80 -17.82 -10.93
CA GLN A 71 -2.40 -17.48 -12.21
C GLN A 71 -2.05 -16.04 -12.65
N CYS A 72 -1.14 -15.37 -11.92
CA CYS A 72 -0.73 -13.99 -12.14
C CYS A 72 -1.85 -12.96 -11.90
N HIS A 73 -2.87 -13.27 -11.11
CA HIS A 73 -3.84 -12.27 -10.67
C HIS A 73 -3.34 -11.53 -9.44
N LEU A 74 -3.56 -10.21 -9.45
CA LEU A 74 -3.25 -9.32 -8.34
C LEU A 74 -4.44 -9.29 -7.37
N HIS A 75 -4.22 -9.75 -6.14
CA HIS A 75 -5.17 -9.64 -5.03
C HIS A 75 -4.74 -8.48 -4.14
N TYR A 76 -5.64 -7.54 -3.87
CA TYR A 76 -5.40 -6.41 -2.98
C TYR A 76 -6.54 -6.23 -1.99
N GLU A 77 -6.17 -5.89 -0.76
CA GLU A 77 -7.11 -5.49 0.29
C GLU A 77 -6.58 -4.19 0.90
N ILE A 78 -7.44 -3.18 0.97
CA ILE A 78 -7.07 -1.86 1.48
C ILE A 78 -8.11 -1.45 2.52
N ILE A 79 -7.68 -1.32 3.76
CA ILE A 79 -8.51 -0.87 4.88
C ILE A 79 -8.00 0.50 5.31
N VAL A 80 -8.91 1.47 5.33
CA VAL A 80 -8.62 2.86 5.67
C VAL A 80 -9.62 3.36 6.70
N ALA A 81 -9.15 4.21 7.61
CA ALA A 81 -9.93 4.83 8.66
C ALA A 81 -9.59 6.31 8.75
N GLY A 82 -10.55 7.11 9.24
CA GLY A 82 -10.35 8.54 9.44
C GLY A 82 -10.43 9.40 8.18
N LEU A 83 -10.57 8.80 6.99
CA LEU A 83 -10.87 9.56 5.77
C LEU A 83 -12.17 10.34 6.03
N SER A 84 -12.08 11.67 5.99
CA SER A 84 -13.21 12.55 6.25
C SER A 84 -14.40 12.08 5.41
N LYS A 85 -15.52 11.75 6.07
CA LYS A 85 -16.80 11.63 5.37
C LYS A 85 -17.00 12.97 4.66
N THR A 86 -17.14 12.93 3.34
CA THR A 86 -17.86 13.99 2.65
C THR A 86 -19.22 14.09 3.33
N ASP A 87 -19.45 15.18 4.04
CA ASP A 87 -20.80 15.63 4.36
C ASP A 87 -21.64 15.72 3.08
#